data_AF-A0A7X5VQQ8-F1
#
_entry.id   AF-A0A7X5VQQ8-F1
#
_cell.length_a   1.000
_cell.length_b   1.000
_cell.length_c   1.000
_cell.angle_alpha   90.00
_cell.angle_beta   90.00
_cell.angle_gamma   90.00
#
_symmetry.space_group_name_H-M   'P 1'
#
loop_
_entity.id
_entity.type
_entity.pdbx_description
1 polymer ?
#
loop_
_entity_poly.entity_id
_entity_poly.type
_entity_poly.pdbx_seq_one_letter_code
_entity_poly.pdbx_strand_id
1 'polypeptide(L)'
;GTPGVYAAVMANSFSTASPFGNVRWWQFDTGSGSLIPRPRFVAGPGADYGSGSGVQCLNPEPGPGTCLFLADESASDPNGSPNRIALREYDPTGTLMSEQFLTDGAPLPGARSDSSRMVSDAGGNLWVSWRDSSAGQPEYVVRRSPDSGQTFDPVYRLSGGEPQGTGFESIFDFVKKGYSAAAGGEAYFAWAGQRESVFFSGLFNVYDTNDFDRDQSSAAVDCNDSDPTAQATPTLLGNLSIGEISGGVRLSWDSQAATAGSGTVYDLVKGSVGDLRGTGTYAAVACLTGGETGASFDDLSPDPPSGTADYYLGRARNSCGSAGYGDASVNPDPRDDLDSAGPCP
;
A
#
# COMPACT_ATOMS: atom_id res chain seq x y z
N GLY A 1 -25.31 3.22 -26.10
CA GLY A 1 -24.53 2.03 -26.49
C GLY A 1 -23.88 1.52 -25.24
N THR A 2 -24.10 0.26 -24.89
CA THR A 2 -23.41 -0.38 -23.76
C THR A 2 -21.94 -0.55 -24.14
N PRO A 3 -20.98 -0.13 -23.29
CA PRO A 3 -19.58 -0.42 -23.52
C PRO A 3 -19.37 -1.93 -23.51
N GLY A 4 -18.79 -2.46 -24.60
CA GLY A 4 -18.47 -3.88 -24.72
C GLY A 4 -17.36 -4.25 -23.75
N VAL A 5 -17.49 -5.40 -23.10
CA VAL A 5 -16.41 -6.01 -22.32
C VAL A 5 -15.58 -6.84 -23.30
N TYR A 6 -14.30 -6.50 -23.45
CA TYR A 6 -13.41 -7.17 -24.41
C TYR A 6 -12.48 -8.15 -23.69
N ALA A 7 -12.47 -9.41 -24.11
CA ALA A 7 -11.55 -10.43 -23.61
C ALA A 7 -10.56 -10.84 -24.71
N ALA A 8 -9.26 -10.85 -24.39
CA ALA A 8 -8.23 -11.45 -25.23
C ALA A 8 -8.01 -12.90 -24.81
N VAL A 9 -8.11 -13.84 -25.76
CA VAL A 9 -7.82 -15.26 -25.53
C VAL A 9 -6.52 -15.62 -26.24
N MET A 10 -5.48 -15.95 -25.48
CA MET A 10 -4.25 -16.54 -26.02
C MET A 10 -4.37 -18.06 -26.09
N ALA A 11 -4.15 -18.63 -27.28
CA ALA A 11 -3.95 -20.05 -27.48
C ALA A 11 -2.50 -20.30 -27.91
N ASN A 12 -1.68 -20.83 -26.99
CA ASN A 12 -0.30 -21.21 -27.30
C ASN A 12 -0.29 -22.64 -27.88
N SER A 13 0.09 -22.78 -29.15
CA SER A 13 0.53 -24.07 -29.69
C SER A 13 2.06 -24.08 -29.74
N PHE A 14 2.71 -24.77 -28.80
CA PHE A 14 4.15 -25.04 -28.89
C PHE A 14 4.38 -26.21 -29.85
N SER A 15 5.09 -25.94 -30.95
CA SER A 15 5.70 -26.96 -31.80
C SER A 15 7.20 -26.93 -31.53
N THR A 16 7.80 -28.08 -31.23
CA THR A 16 9.24 -28.23 -30.93
C THR A 16 10.16 -27.88 -32.10
N ALA A 17 9.62 -27.52 -33.28
CA ALA A 17 10.38 -27.24 -34.49
C ALA A 17 10.56 -25.74 -34.81
N SER A 18 10.07 -24.81 -33.98
CA SER A 18 10.27 -23.37 -34.18
C SER A 18 10.31 -22.63 -32.84
N PRO A 19 11.37 -21.86 -32.52
CA PRO A 19 11.37 -20.98 -31.34
C PRO A 19 10.34 -19.84 -31.47
N PHE A 20 9.76 -19.65 -32.66
CA PHE A 20 8.71 -18.66 -32.89
C PHE A 20 7.34 -19.32 -32.75
N GLY A 21 6.69 -19.10 -31.61
CA GLY A 21 5.29 -19.45 -31.41
C GLY A 21 4.38 -18.56 -32.27
N ASN A 22 3.47 -19.16 -33.04
CA ASN A 22 2.45 -18.39 -33.75
C ASN A 22 1.34 -18.02 -32.77
N VAL A 23 1.34 -16.79 -32.25
CA VAL A 23 0.22 -16.28 -31.46
C VAL A 23 -0.86 -15.75 -32.41
N ARG A 24 -2.06 -16.32 -32.35
CA ARG A 24 -3.23 -15.81 -33.08
C ARG A 24 -4.15 -15.08 -32.11
N TRP A 25 -4.54 -13.87 -32.49
CA TRP A 25 -5.41 -13.01 -31.70
C TRP A 25 -6.84 -13.11 -32.20
N TRP A 26 -7.76 -13.19 -31.25
CA TRP A 26 -9.19 -13.14 -31.50
C TRP A 26 -9.78 -12.06 -30.60
N GLN A 27 -10.64 -11.23 -31.17
CA GLN A 27 -11.45 -10.27 -30.42
C GLN A 27 -12.86 -10.84 -30.30
N PHE A 28 -13.40 -10.92 -29.09
CA PHE A 28 -14.82 -11.24 -28.91
C PHE A 28 -15.64 -9.95 -28.94
N ASP A 29 -16.53 -9.84 -29.92
CA ASP A 29 -17.49 -8.74 -30.01
C ASP A 29 -18.78 -9.13 -29.28
N THR A 30 -19.06 -8.46 -28.17
CA THR A 30 -20.25 -8.73 -27.34
C THR A 30 -21.56 -8.30 -27.98
N GLY A 31 -21.51 -7.37 -28.95
CA GLY A 31 -22.70 -6.93 -29.69
C GLY A 31 -23.15 -7.95 -30.73
N SER A 32 -22.19 -8.64 -31.36
CA SER A 32 -22.46 -9.68 -32.38
C SER A 32 -22.29 -11.12 -31.88
N GLY A 33 -21.77 -11.31 -30.66
CA GLY A 33 -21.46 -12.63 -30.08
C GLY A 33 -20.39 -13.40 -30.85
N SER A 34 -19.58 -12.73 -31.67
CA SER A 34 -18.66 -13.36 -32.63
C SER A 34 -17.19 -13.14 -32.29
N LEU A 35 -16.35 -14.11 -32.63
CA LEU A 35 -14.89 -13.98 -32.58
C LEU A 35 -14.40 -13.38 -33.90
N ILE A 36 -13.82 -12.18 -33.84
CA ILE A 36 -13.21 -11.48 -34.96
C ILE A 36 -11.71 -11.82 -34.98
N PRO A 37 -11.20 -12.55 -35.99
CA PRO A 37 -9.77 -12.80 -36.12
C PRO A 37 -9.03 -11.49 -36.42
N ARG A 38 -7.94 -11.23 -35.69
CA ARG A 38 -7.08 -10.06 -35.92
C ARG A 38 -5.78 -10.46 -36.66
N PRO A 39 -5.06 -9.51 -37.29
CA PRO A 39 -3.84 -9.79 -38.03
C PRO A 39 -2.82 -10.58 -37.20
N ARG A 40 -2.04 -11.44 -37.87
CA ARG A 40 -0.92 -12.14 -37.23
C ARG A 40 0.10 -11.13 -36.74
N PHE A 41 0.38 -11.14 -35.45
CA PHE A 41 1.60 -10.55 -34.91
C PHE A 41 2.67 -11.64 -34.87
N VAL A 42 3.78 -11.40 -35.53
CA VAL A 42 5.00 -12.20 -35.39
C VAL A 42 5.88 -11.41 -34.43
N ALA A 43 6.07 -11.92 -33.21
CA ALA A 43 7.03 -11.33 -32.29
C ALA A 43 8.42 -11.31 -32.97
N GLY A 44 9.13 -10.19 -32.84
CA GLY A 44 10.46 -10.03 -33.43
C GLY A 44 11.46 -11.07 -32.91
N PRO A 45 12.55 -11.35 -33.65
CA PRO A 45 13.59 -12.28 -33.21
C PRO A 45 14.31 -11.76 -31.96
N GLY A 46 14.36 -12.57 -30.90
CA GLY A 46 15.20 -12.32 -29.70
C GLY A 46 14.50 -12.31 -28.33
N ALA A 47 13.18 -12.44 -28.27
CA ALA A 47 12.46 -12.48 -26.99
C ALA A 47 12.22 -13.93 -26.53
N ASP A 48 12.97 -14.39 -25.53
CA ASP A 48 12.61 -15.58 -24.75
C ASP A 48 11.41 -15.22 -23.85
N TYR A 49 10.21 -15.52 -24.31
CA TYR A 49 8.99 -15.29 -23.53
C TYR A 49 8.87 -16.36 -22.45
N GLY A 50 9.28 -16.00 -21.24
CA GLY A 50 8.91 -16.76 -20.04
C GLY A 50 7.39 -16.87 -19.92
N SER A 51 6.93 -17.91 -19.23
CA SER A 51 5.52 -18.24 -18.99
C SER A 51 4.71 -17.23 -18.15
N GLY A 52 5.22 -16.00 -17.98
CA GLY A 52 4.60 -14.89 -17.24
C GLY A 52 4.22 -13.69 -18.12
N SER A 53 4.63 -13.62 -19.39
CA SER A 53 4.37 -12.45 -20.23
C SER A 53 2.88 -12.25 -20.55
N GLY A 54 2.39 -11.03 -20.37
CA GLY A 54 1.03 -10.60 -20.68
C GLY A 54 0.98 -9.70 -21.93
N VAL A 55 -0.10 -9.75 -22.69
CA VAL A 55 -0.32 -8.83 -23.81
C VAL A 55 -1.70 -8.23 -23.68
N GLN A 56 -1.80 -6.91 -23.80
CA GLN A 56 -3.07 -6.20 -23.79
C GLN A 56 -3.04 -5.07 -24.82
N CYS A 57 -3.90 -5.17 -25.83
CA CYS A 57 -4.10 -4.03 -26.74
C CYS A 57 -5.12 -3.07 -26.11
N LEU A 58 -4.69 -1.84 -25.84
CA LEU A 58 -5.58 -0.77 -25.39
C LEU A 58 -6.18 -0.09 -26.64
N ASN A 59 -7.51 0.10 -26.65
CA ASN A 59 -8.34 0.64 -27.74
C ASN A 59 -8.79 -0.32 -28.87
N PRO A 60 -10.05 -0.81 -28.81
CA PRO A 60 -10.70 -1.51 -29.92
C PRO A 60 -11.59 -0.62 -30.81
N GLU A 61 -11.63 0.71 -30.60
CA GLU A 61 -12.29 1.65 -31.53
C GLU A 61 -11.70 1.47 -32.96
N PRO A 62 -12.47 1.69 -34.03
CA PRO A 62 -12.04 1.43 -35.40
C PRO A 62 -11.05 2.51 -35.88
N GLY A 63 -9.85 2.49 -35.32
CA GLY A 63 -8.67 3.22 -35.74
C GLY A 63 -7.42 2.34 -35.56
N PRO A 64 -6.26 2.75 -36.10
CA PRO A 64 -4.99 2.07 -35.88
C PRO A 64 -4.59 2.15 -34.39
N GLY A 65 -5.15 1.27 -33.57
CA GLY A 65 -4.84 1.19 -32.13
C GLY A 65 -3.42 0.69 -31.90
N THR A 66 -2.72 1.27 -30.93
CA THR A 66 -1.44 0.78 -30.42
C THR A 66 -1.67 -0.41 -29.48
N CYS A 67 -0.76 -1.37 -29.49
CA CYS A 67 -0.82 -2.53 -28.59
C CYS A 67 0.28 -2.43 -27.54
N LEU A 68 -0.07 -2.69 -26.28
CA LEU A 68 0.89 -2.79 -25.19
C LEU A 68 1.26 -4.25 -24.92
N PHE A 69 2.55 -4.47 -24.78
CA PHE A 69 3.14 -5.77 -24.48
C PHE A 69 3.92 -5.68 -23.18
N LEU A 70 3.63 -6.60 -22.28
CA LEU A 70 4.34 -6.74 -21.02
C LEU A 70 5.28 -7.94 -21.11
N ALA A 71 6.56 -7.69 -20.90
CA ALA A 71 7.60 -8.71 -20.98
C ALA A 71 8.34 -8.82 -19.64
N ASP A 72 8.52 -10.07 -19.19
CA ASP A 72 9.49 -10.43 -18.17
C ASP A 72 10.82 -10.63 -18.89
N GLU A 73 11.73 -9.66 -18.78
CA GLU A 73 12.98 -9.68 -19.54
C GLU A 73 14.12 -10.27 -18.76
N SER A 74 14.80 -11.24 -19.38
CA SER A 74 16.13 -11.64 -18.95
C SER A 74 17.15 -10.68 -19.55
N ALA A 75 17.65 -9.75 -18.73
CA ALA A 75 18.89 -9.07 -19.08
C ALA A 75 20.00 -10.13 -19.13
N SER A 76 20.77 -10.17 -20.20
CA SER A 76 21.94 -11.05 -20.36
C SER A 76 23.10 -10.55 -19.49
N ASP A 77 22.89 -10.42 -18.18
CA ASP A 77 23.99 -10.35 -17.23
C ASP A 77 24.72 -11.72 -17.28
N PRO A 78 26.07 -11.76 -17.41
CA PRO A 78 26.86 -12.98 -17.33
C PRO A 78 26.62 -13.86 -16.08
N ASN A 79 25.93 -13.34 -15.06
CA ASN A 79 25.54 -14.08 -13.84
C ASN A 79 24.11 -14.64 -13.86
N GLY A 80 23.37 -14.52 -14.97
CA GLY A 80 22.14 -15.30 -15.20
C GLY A 80 20.95 -14.98 -14.28
N SER A 81 20.92 -13.81 -13.65
CA SER A 81 19.70 -13.33 -13.01
C SER A 81 18.88 -12.57 -14.04
N PRO A 82 17.64 -12.99 -14.36
CA PRO A 82 16.74 -12.12 -15.08
C PRO A 82 16.54 -10.86 -14.22
N ASN A 83 15.97 -9.76 -14.67
CA ASN A 83 14.54 -9.61 -14.48
C ASN A 83 14.21 -8.11 -14.52
N ARG A 84 13.77 -7.62 -15.66
CA ARG A 84 13.08 -6.33 -15.72
C ARG A 84 11.69 -6.56 -16.24
N ILE A 85 10.75 -5.76 -15.76
CA ILE A 85 9.42 -5.73 -16.35
C ILE A 85 9.41 -4.60 -17.37
N ALA A 86 9.32 -4.95 -18.65
CA ALA A 86 9.27 -4.00 -19.74
C ALA A 86 7.84 -3.86 -20.27
N LEU A 87 7.38 -2.62 -20.41
CA LEU A 87 6.19 -2.26 -21.15
C LEU A 87 6.62 -1.74 -22.52
N ARG A 88 6.08 -2.33 -23.58
CA ARG A 88 6.40 -1.97 -24.96
C ARG A 88 5.14 -1.60 -25.72
N GLU A 89 5.19 -0.50 -26.44
CA GLU A 89 4.14 -0.08 -27.34
C GLU A 89 4.53 -0.40 -28.78
N TYR A 90 3.63 -1.02 -29.52
CA TYR A 90 3.81 -1.29 -30.94
C TYR A 90 2.70 -0.63 -31.75
N ASP A 91 3.07 -0.12 -32.92
CA ASP A 91 2.10 0.33 -33.91
C ASP A 91 1.36 -0.89 -34.55
N PRO A 92 0.29 -0.66 -35.34
CA PRO A 92 -0.43 -1.74 -36.00
C PRO A 92 0.39 -2.55 -37.02
N THR A 93 1.56 -2.06 -37.42
CA THR A 93 2.49 -2.78 -38.31
C THR A 93 3.45 -3.68 -37.54
N GLY A 94 3.44 -3.60 -36.20
CA GLY A 94 4.37 -4.32 -35.33
C GLY A 94 5.71 -3.61 -35.17
N THR A 95 5.81 -2.33 -35.51
CA THR A 95 6.99 -1.52 -35.23
C THR A 95 6.96 -1.05 -33.78
N LEU A 96 8.05 -1.27 -33.04
CA LEU A 96 8.19 -0.78 -31.67
C LEU A 96 8.20 0.75 -31.67
N MET A 97 7.25 1.34 -30.95
CA MET A 97 7.06 2.78 -30.83
C MET A 97 7.72 3.32 -29.56
N SER A 98 7.56 2.63 -28.44
CA SER A 98 8.13 3.02 -27.15
C SER A 98 8.41 1.80 -26.27
N GLU A 99 9.37 1.95 -25.35
CA GLU A 99 9.72 0.95 -24.34
C GLU A 99 9.99 1.65 -23.01
N GLN A 100 9.42 1.10 -21.94
CA GLN A 100 9.61 1.58 -20.58
C GLN A 100 9.91 0.41 -19.65
N PHE A 101 10.89 0.57 -18.76
CA PHE A 101 11.16 -0.39 -17.70
C PHE A 101 10.44 0.02 -16.42
N LEU A 102 9.50 -0.82 -15.97
CA LEU A 102 8.67 -0.53 -14.80
C LEU A 102 9.40 -0.78 -13.48
N THR A 103 10.52 -1.49 -13.53
CA THR A 103 11.42 -1.78 -12.40
C THR A 103 12.52 -0.73 -12.20
N ASP A 104 12.58 0.29 -13.06
CA ASP A 104 13.53 1.40 -12.87
C ASP A 104 13.22 2.13 -11.55
N GLY A 105 14.27 2.41 -10.75
CA GLY A 105 14.14 3.00 -9.42
C GLY A 105 13.98 2.01 -8.27
N ALA A 106 14.03 0.70 -8.54
CA ALA A 106 14.05 -0.34 -7.51
C ALA A 106 15.24 -0.17 -6.52
N PRO A 107 15.06 -0.38 -5.20
CA PRO A 107 16.11 -0.19 -4.18
C PRO A 107 17.40 -0.97 -4.45
N LEU A 108 17.29 -2.17 -5.01
CA LEU A 108 18.41 -2.98 -5.49
C LEU A 108 18.30 -3.15 -7.01
N PRO A 109 19.02 -2.33 -7.80
CA PRO A 109 19.08 -2.50 -9.24
C PRO A 109 19.55 -3.91 -9.63
N GLY A 110 18.81 -4.58 -10.52
CA GLY A 110 19.12 -5.93 -11.00
C GLY A 110 18.58 -7.08 -10.15
N ALA A 111 17.80 -6.79 -9.09
CA ALA A 111 17.09 -7.83 -8.36
C ALA A 111 15.98 -8.50 -9.20
N ARG A 112 15.53 -9.68 -8.74
CA ARG A 112 14.54 -10.49 -9.45
C ARG A 112 13.12 -9.89 -9.42
N SER A 113 12.65 -9.46 -10.59
CA SER A 113 11.28 -9.04 -10.91
C SER A 113 10.61 -9.93 -12.00
N ASP A 114 9.62 -10.74 -11.66
CA ASP A 114 8.99 -11.67 -12.61
C ASP A 114 7.48 -11.81 -12.43
N SER A 115 6.87 -12.73 -13.18
CA SER A 115 5.47 -13.12 -13.02
C SER A 115 4.52 -11.96 -13.26
N SER A 116 4.88 -11.07 -14.19
CA SER A 116 4.14 -9.84 -14.39
C SER A 116 2.74 -10.07 -14.93
N ARG A 117 1.84 -9.15 -14.60
CA ARG A 117 0.43 -9.14 -15.00
C ARG A 117 0.05 -7.72 -15.34
N MET A 118 -0.79 -7.57 -16.35
CA MET A 118 -1.34 -6.29 -16.74
C MET A 118 -2.86 -6.40 -16.87
N VAL A 119 -3.54 -5.34 -16.47
CA VAL A 119 -4.99 -5.20 -16.60
C VAL A 119 -5.35 -3.72 -16.76
N SER A 120 -6.44 -3.42 -17.46
CA SER A 120 -6.92 -2.06 -17.63
C SER A 120 -8.42 -1.98 -17.38
N ASP A 121 -8.90 -0.80 -16.98
CA ASP A 121 -10.33 -0.51 -16.89
C ASP A 121 -10.84 0.25 -18.13
N ALA A 122 -12.13 0.60 -18.13
CA ALA A 122 -12.75 1.39 -19.20
C ALA A 122 -12.38 2.88 -19.16
N GLY A 123 -11.78 3.36 -18.06
CA GLY A 123 -11.33 4.74 -17.88
C GLY A 123 -9.95 5.01 -18.47
N GLY A 124 -9.27 3.97 -18.99
CA GLY A 124 -7.91 4.08 -19.52
C GLY A 124 -6.83 3.96 -18.46
N ASN A 125 -7.20 3.60 -17.22
CA ASN A 125 -6.24 3.21 -16.20
C ASN A 125 -5.64 1.85 -16.55
N LEU A 126 -4.34 1.71 -16.34
CA LEU A 126 -3.58 0.49 -16.55
C LEU A 126 -2.87 0.13 -15.24
N TRP A 127 -2.95 -1.12 -14.82
CA TRP A 127 -2.19 -1.62 -13.69
C TRP A 127 -1.28 -2.72 -14.14
N VAL A 128 -0.04 -2.67 -13.66
CA VAL A 128 0.93 -3.72 -13.88
C VAL A 128 1.40 -4.21 -12.52
N SER A 129 1.18 -5.49 -12.24
CA SER A 129 1.71 -6.15 -11.04
C SER A 129 2.79 -7.16 -11.40
N TRP A 130 3.71 -7.40 -10.48
CA TRP A 130 4.76 -8.40 -10.62
C TRP A 130 5.29 -8.78 -9.24
N ARG A 131 6.06 -9.86 -9.19
CA ARG A 131 6.80 -10.26 -8.00
C ARG A 131 8.17 -9.61 -8.05
N ASP A 132 8.55 -8.87 -7.03
CA ASP A 132 9.78 -8.08 -6.96
C ASP A 132 10.63 -8.45 -5.75
N SER A 133 11.93 -8.66 -5.97
CA SER A 133 12.89 -9.05 -4.92
C SER A 133 13.87 -7.94 -4.55
N SER A 134 13.68 -6.72 -5.05
CA SER A 134 14.63 -5.62 -4.88
C SER A 134 14.68 -5.05 -3.47
N ALA A 135 13.79 -5.49 -2.58
CA ALA A 135 13.75 -5.13 -1.17
C ALA A 135 14.36 -6.18 -0.23
N GLY A 136 15.00 -7.21 -0.77
CA GLY A 136 15.63 -8.28 0.02
C GLY A 136 14.73 -9.50 0.27
N GLN A 137 13.41 -9.35 0.24
CA GLN A 137 12.44 -10.46 0.19
C GLN A 137 11.55 -10.30 -1.05
N PRO A 138 11.18 -11.40 -1.75
CA PRO A 138 10.22 -11.34 -2.84
C PRO A 138 8.83 -10.92 -2.34
N GLU A 139 8.27 -9.89 -2.94
CA GLU A 139 6.93 -9.36 -2.64
C GLU A 139 6.15 -9.10 -3.93
N TYR A 140 4.82 -9.12 -3.86
CA TYR A 140 4.00 -8.67 -4.98
C TYR A 140 3.83 -7.16 -4.92
N VAL A 141 4.17 -6.50 -6.02
CA VAL A 141 4.05 -5.06 -6.18
C VAL A 141 3.18 -4.74 -7.37
N VAL A 142 2.72 -3.50 -7.44
CA VAL A 142 1.93 -2.97 -8.55
C VAL A 142 2.31 -1.51 -8.82
N ARG A 143 2.22 -1.12 -10.08
CA ARG A 143 2.17 0.28 -10.50
C ARG A 143 0.89 0.54 -11.27
N ARG A 144 0.33 1.72 -11.07
CA ARG A 144 -0.79 2.23 -11.85
C ARG A 144 -0.28 3.27 -12.84
N SER A 145 -0.88 3.27 -14.03
CA SER A 145 -0.80 4.34 -15.00
C SER A 145 -2.19 4.91 -15.22
N PRO A 146 -2.43 6.20 -14.96
CA PRO A 146 -3.71 6.85 -15.20
C PRO A 146 -3.91 7.28 -16.67
N ASP A 147 -2.91 7.10 -17.52
CA ASP A 147 -2.83 7.66 -18.88
C ASP A 147 -2.50 6.60 -19.95
N SER A 148 -3.02 5.39 -19.76
CA SER A 148 -2.91 4.27 -20.70
C SER A 148 -1.47 3.82 -20.98
N GLY A 149 -0.62 3.86 -19.97
CA GLY A 149 0.76 3.36 -19.99
C GLY A 149 1.82 4.41 -20.33
N GLN A 150 1.48 5.70 -20.41
CA GLN A 150 2.46 6.76 -20.72
C GLN A 150 3.29 7.14 -19.48
N THR A 151 2.66 7.24 -18.32
CA THR A 151 3.32 7.50 -17.03
C THR A 151 2.82 6.51 -15.97
N PHE A 152 3.66 6.22 -14.98
CA PHE A 152 3.34 5.30 -13.90
C PHE A 152 3.62 5.93 -12.53
N ASP A 153 2.67 5.75 -11.62
CA ASP A 153 2.79 6.05 -10.21
C ASP A 153 4.00 5.31 -9.58
N PRO A 154 4.45 5.70 -8.38
CA PRO A 154 5.43 4.92 -7.63
C PRO A 154 5.00 3.45 -7.43
N VAL A 155 5.97 2.58 -7.14
CA VAL A 155 5.71 1.16 -6.83
C VAL A 155 4.97 1.06 -5.51
N TYR A 156 3.83 0.37 -5.52
CA TYR A 156 3.04 0.04 -4.34
C TYR A 156 3.16 -1.45 -3.99
N ARG A 157 3.32 -1.77 -2.70
CA ARG A 157 3.49 -3.16 -2.22
C ARG A 157 2.15 -3.72 -1.77
N LEU A 158 1.71 -4.81 -2.40
CA LEU A 158 0.41 -5.41 -2.08
C LEU A 158 0.44 -6.28 -0.81
N SER A 159 1.62 -6.58 -0.26
CA SER A 159 1.80 -7.41 0.93
C SER A 159 1.97 -6.62 2.24
N GLY A 160 1.83 -5.29 2.22
CA GLY A 160 2.29 -4.37 3.28
C GLY A 160 1.66 -4.50 4.67
N GLY A 161 0.51 -5.18 4.82
CA GLY A 161 -0.19 -5.31 6.10
C GLY A 161 -0.33 -6.74 6.65
N GLU A 162 0.16 -7.75 5.92
CA GLU A 162 0.05 -9.14 6.37
C GLU A 162 1.27 -9.52 7.24
N PRO A 163 1.08 -10.24 8.37
CA PRO A 163 2.21 -10.78 9.12
C PRO A 163 3.05 -11.60 8.15
N GLN A 164 4.31 -11.21 7.95
CA GLN A 164 5.24 -11.88 7.03
C GLN A 164 5.29 -13.38 7.34
N GLY A 165 4.52 -14.13 6.57
CA GLY A 165 4.28 -15.55 6.75
C GLY A 165 5.25 -16.37 5.91
N THR A 166 6.52 -16.30 6.31
CA THR A 166 7.62 -17.17 5.90
C THR A 166 8.17 -16.94 4.49
N GLY A 167 9.50 -16.82 4.37
CA GLY A 167 10.26 -16.64 3.12
C GLY A 167 10.19 -17.81 2.12
N PHE A 168 9.06 -18.50 2.04
CA PHE A 168 8.78 -19.64 1.17
C PHE A 168 7.89 -19.30 -0.04
N GLU A 169 7.66 -18.02 -0.37
CA GLU A 169 7.14 -17.65 -1.71
C GLU A 169 8.09 -18.07 -2.86
N SER A 170 9.27 -18.61 -2.56
CA SER A 170 10.33 -18.95 -3.52
C SER A 170 10.42 -20.42 -3.97
N ILE A 171 9.82 -21.40 -3.28
CA ILE A 171 10.10 -22.82 -3.57
C ILE A 171 9.19 -23.44 -4.64
N PHE A 172 7.99 -22.91 -4.87
CA PHE A 172 7.07 -23.46 -5.88
C PHE A 172 6.61 -22.40 -6.88
N ASP A 173 7.46 -22.19 -7.90
CA ASP A 173 7.23 -21.45 -9.16
C ASP A 173 6.09 -22.06 -10.04
N PHE A 174 5.18 -22.84 -9.42
CA PHE A 174 4.14 -23.61 -10.09
C PHE A 174 2.84 -22.85 -10.30
N VAL A 175 2.59 -21.77 -9.55
CA VAL A 175 1.38 -20.95 -9.77
C VAL A 175 1.69 -19.80 -10.72
N LYS A 176 2.01 -20.16 -11.96
CA LYS A 176 2.11 -19.27 -13.13
C LYS A 176 0.75 -18.72 -13.58
N LYS A 177 -0.28 -18.79 -12.74
CA LYS A 177 -1.66 -18.37 -13.03
C LYS A 177 -2.14 -17.41 -11.94
N GLY A 178 -1.58 -16.22 -11.93
CA GLY A 178 -2.27 -15.07 -11.33
C GLY A 178 -3.48 -14.71 -12.18
N TYR A 179 -4.51 -14.19 -11.53
CA TYR A 179 -5.66 -13.58 -12.21
C TYR A 179 -5.66 -12.09 -11.94
N SER A 180 -5.97 -11.30 -12.96
CA SER A 180 -6.14 -9.86 -12.83
C SER A 180 -7.47 -9.45 -13.42
N ALA A 181 -8.15 -8.51 -12.77
CA ALA A 181 -9.35 -7.86 -13.26
C ALA A 181 -9.30 -6.38 -12.86
N ALA A 182 -9.93 -5.50 -13.63
CA ALA A 182 -10.07 -4.10 -13.24
C ALA A 182 -11.48 -3.61 -13.53
N ALA A 183 -12.02 -2.81 -12.62
CA ALA A 183 -13.35 -2.24 -12.72
C ALA A 183 -13.43 -0.98 -11.86
N GLY A 184 -14.06 0.08 -12.37
CA GLY A 184 -14.41 1.24 -11.56
C GLY A 184 -13.25 2.03 -10.94
N GLY A 185 -12.05 2.00 -11.53
CA GLY A 185 -10.86 2.63 -10.94
C GLY A 185 -10.07 1.73 -9.98
N GLU A 186 -10.49 0.47 -9.81
CA GLU A 186 -9.83 -0.51 -8.97
C GLU A 186 -9.21 -1.64 -9.82
N ALA A 187 -8.16 -2.26 -9.30
CA ALA A 187 -7.60 -3.48 -9.85
C ALA A 187 -7.54 -4.60 -8.81
N TYR A 188 -7.98 -5.78 -9.21
CA TYR A 188 -8.03 -6.99 -8.42
C TYR A 188 -6.93 -7.92 -8.92
N PHE A 189 -6.07 -8.35 -8.01
CA PHE A 189 -5.00 -9.30 -8.27
C PHE A 189 -5.15 -10.50 -7.36
N ALA A 190 -5.18 -11.68 -7.96
CA ALA A 190 -5.19 -12.94 -7.23
C ALA A 190 -3.95 -13.75 -7.57
N TRP A 191 -3.26 -14.23 -6.54
CA TRP A 191 -2.12 -15.14 -6.65
C TRP A 191 -2.24 -16.24 -5.60
N ALA A 192 -1.45 -17.30 -5.75
CA ALA A 192 -1.31 -18.27 -4.67
C ALA A 192 -0.18 -17.84 -3.75
N GLY A 193 -0.45 -17.81 -2.45
CA GLY A 193 0.55 -17.63 -1.41
C GLY A 193 0.43 -18.70 -0.33
N GLN A 194 1.49 -18.89 0.44
CA GLN A 194 1.45 -19.73 1.63
C GLN A 194 1.18 -18.83 2.84
N ARG A 195 0.06 -19.05 3.55
CA ARG A 195 -0.18 -18.40 4.84
C ARG A 195 0.33 -19.22 6.00
N GLU A 196 0.02 -20.52 6.05
CA GLU A 196 0.26 -21.33 7.26
C GLU A 196 0.54 -22.84 7.01
N SER A 197 0.48 -23.34 5.77
CA SER A 197 0.79 -24.75 5.48
C SER A 197 1.22 -24.99 4.03
N VAL A 198 1.73 -26.19 3.74
CA VAL A 198 2.09 -26.68 2.39
C VAL A 198 0.94 -26.77 1.39
N PHE A 199 -0.28 -26.36 1.78
CA PHE A 199 -1.43 -26.25 0.87
C PHE A 199 -1.64 -24.78 0.47
N PHE A 200 -1.65 -24.52 -0.84
CA PHE A 200 -1.80 -23.19 -1.41
C PHE A 200 -3.11 -22.53 -0.98
N SER A 201 -3.04 -21.32 -0.44
CA SER A 201 -4.20 -20.45 -0.25
C SER A 201 -4.25 -19.45 -1.40
N GLY A 202 -5.43 -19.21 -1.95
CA GLY A 202 -5.65 -18.07 -2.86
C GLY A 202 -5.59 -16.79 -2.03
N LEU A 203 -4.63 -15.92 -2.35
CA LEU A 203 -4.56 -14.57 -1.81
C LEU A 203 -5.24 -13.63 -2.81
N PHE A 204 -6.20 -12.86 -2.30
CA PHE A 204 -6.89 -11.83 -3.06
C PHE A 204 -6.45 -10.48 -2.54
N ASN A 205 -5.95 -9.64 -3.42
CA ASN A 205 -5.54 -8.29 -3.10
C ASN A 205 -6.20 -7.31 -4.06
N VAL A 206 -6.63 -6.20 -3.51
CA VAL A 206 -7.22 -5.09 -4.25
C VAL A 206 -6.23 -3.94 -4.19
N TYR A 207 -5.94 -3.36 -5.35
CA TYR A 207 -5.38 -2.03 -5.46
C TYR A 207 -6.57 -1.08 -5.60
N ASP A 208 -6.88 -0.39 -4.51
CA ASP A 208 -7.87 0.68 -4.49
C ASP A 208 -7.10 2.01 -4.53
N THR A 209 -7.41 2.85 -5.52
CA THR A 209 -6.83 4.19 -5.62
C THR A 209 -7.31 5.14 -4.52
N ASN A 210 -8.31 4.72 -3.75
CA ASN A 210 -8.93 5.51 -2.72
C ASN A 210 -8.74 4.92 -1.32
N ASP A 211 -8.10 3.78 -1.09
CA ASP A 211 -7.92 3.20 0.25
C ASP A 211 -6.67 2.31 0.24
N PHE A 212 -5.49 2.93 0.39
CA PHE A 212 -4.21 2.28 0.17
C PHE A 212 -3.76 1.44 1.36
N ASP A 213 -4.26 1.65 2.57
CA ASP A 213 -3.90 0.82 3.72
C ASP A 213 -5.01 -0.18 4.12
N ARG A 214 -6.19 -0.07 3.50
CA ARG A 214 -7.33 -0.99 3.60
C ARG A 214 -8.04 -0.95 4.94
N ASP A 215 -8.07 0.20 5.58
CA ASP A 215 -8.85 0.41 6.79
C ASP A 215 -10.34 0.74 6.50
N GLN A 216 -10.72 0.80 5.21
CA GLN A 216 -12.05 1.19 4.70
C GLN A 216 -12.35 2.69 4.80
N SER A 217 -11.34 3.50 5.11
CA SER A 217 -11.39 4.96 5.03
C SER A 217 -10.77 5.38 3.71
N SER A 218 -11.44 6.26 2.97
CA SER A 218 -10.86 6.70 1.70
C SER A 218 -9.65 7.61 1.96
N ALA A 219 -8.60 7.61 1.13
CA ALA A 219 -7.45 8.51 1.14
C ALA A 219 -7.79 10.01 1.18
N ALA A 220 -9.00 10.41 0.75
CA ALA A 220 -9.48 11.79 0.87
C ALA A 220 -10.04 12.15 2.27
N VAL A 221 -10.32 11.14 3.08
CA VAL A 221 -10.88 11.22 4.43
C VAL A 221 -9.82 10.84 5.46
N ASP A 222 -9.00 9.83 5.16
CA ASP A 222 -7.89 9.42 5.98
C ASP A 222 -6.74 10.44 5.88
N CYS A 223 -6.18 10.74 7.04
CA CYS A 223 -5.03 11.62 7.18
C CYS A 223 -3.69 10.92 6.93
N ASN A 224 -3.63 9.58 6.97
CA ASN A 224 -2.43 8.84 6.65
C ASN A 224 -2.73 7.45 6.06
N ASP A 225 -2.97 7.46 4.74
CA ASP A 225 -3.30 6.33 3.86
C ASP A 225 -2.19 5.26 3.72
N SER A 226 -1.20 5.29 4.60
CA SER A 226 -0.15 4.28 4.74
C SER A 226 -0.17 3.55 6.09
N ASP A 227 -1.07 3.93 7.00
CA ASP A 227 -1.21 3.37 8.34
C ASP A 227 -2.67 3.01 8.61
N PRO A 228 -3.04 1.71 8.47
CA PRO A 228 -4.44 1.28 8.57
C PRO A 228 -5.01 1.37 9.99
N THR A 229 -4.20 1.86 10.93
CA THR A 229 -4.59 2.08 12.31
C THR A 229 -4.89 3.55 12.59
N ALA A 230 -4.66 4.47 11.65
CA ALA A 230 -4.97 5.89 11.76
C ALA A 230 -6.13 6.27 10.83
N GLN A 231 -7.00 7.19 11.28
CA GLN A 231 -8.19 7.61 10.51
C GLN A 231 -8.38 9.12 10.49
N ALA A 232 -8.00 9.78 11.59
CA ALA A 232 -8.04 11.23 11.72
C ALA A 232 -6.93 11.66 12.68
N THR A 233 -6.55 12.94 12.60
CA THR A 233 -5.70 13.54 13.64
C THR A 233 -6.45 13.47 14.98
N PRO A 234 -5.83 12.97 16.06
CA PRO A 234 -6.46 12.96 17.37
C PRO A 234 -6.79 14.37 17.84
N THR A 235 -7.87 14.48 18.59
CA THR A 235 -8.34 15.73 19.21
C THR A 235 -7.88 15.82 20.66
N LEU A 236 -8.11 16.97 21.31
CA LEU A 236 -7.81 17.13 22.74
C LEU A 236 -8.50 16.04 23.57
N LEU A 237 -7.79 15.49 24.56
CA LEU A 237 -8.33 14.44 25.42
C LEU A 237 -9.60 14.91 26.15
N GLY A 238 -10.69 14.18 25.95
CA GLY A 238 -11.95 14.38 26.65
C GLY A 238 -12.00 13.62 27.98
N ASN A 239 -12.71 14.20 28.96
CA ASN A 239 -13.06 13.55 30.23
C ASN A 239 -11.89 12.94 31.02
N LEU A 240 -10.68 13.53 30.92
CA LEU A 240 -9.56 13.13 31.77
C LEU A 240 -9.92 13.31 33.24
N SER A 241 -9.94 12.21 33.98
CA SER A 241 -10.37 12.12 35.37
C SER A 241 -9.38 11.33 36.20
N ILE A 242 -9.38 11.58 37.51
CA ILE A 242 -8.49 10.95 38.48
C ILE A 242 -9.37 10.23 39.50
N GLY A 243 -9.15 8.92 39.67
CA GLY A 243 -9.76 8.10 40.70
C GLY A 243 -8.72 7.56 41.68
N GLU A 244 -9.07 7.48 42.96
CA GLU A 244 -8.20 6.84 43.95
C GLU A 244 -8.21 5.32 43.77
N ILE A 245 -7.03 4.69 43.85
CA ILE A 245 -6.86 3.24 43.88
C ILE A 245 -5.94 2.86 45.05
N SER A 246 -5.85 1.57 45.37
CA SER A 246 -4.95 1.10 46.43
C SER A 246 -3.49 1.38 46.07
N GLY A 247 -2.88 2.37 46.73
CA GLY A 247 -1.46 2.71 46.56
C GLY A 247 -1.14 3.67 45.43
N GLY A 248 -2.12 4.43 44.93
CA GLY A 248 -1.89 5.45 43.90
C GLY A 248 -3.18 6.02 43.34
N VAL A 249 -3.10 6.53 42.11
CA VAL A 249 -4.25 7.07 41.38
C VAL A 249 -4.41 6.41 40.01
N ARG A 250 -5.65 6.28 39.56
CA ARG A 250 -6.00 5.90 38.20
C ARG A 250 -6.41 7.12 37.41
N LEU A 251 -5.71 7.36 36.32
CA LEU A 251 -6.09 8.30 35.28
C LEU A 251 -6.99 7.56 34.29
N SER A 252 -8.12 8.16 33.91
CA SER A 252 -9.03 7.62 32.89
C SER A 252 -9.52 8.73 31.97
N TRP A 253 -9.67 8.45 30.67
CA TRP A 253 -10.12 9.41 29.65
C TRP A 253 -10.98 8.71 28.59
N ASP A 254 -11.59 9.50 27.70
CA ASP A 254 -12.33 8.95 26.57
C ASP A 254 -11.36 8.41 25.51
N SER A 255 -11.52 7.14 25.13
CA SER A 255 -10.76 6.57 24.02
C SER A 255 -11.14 7.23 22.70
N GLN A 256 -10.14 7.60 21.90
CA GLN A 256 -10.32 8.12 20.55
C GLN A 256 -10.13 7.06 19.47
N ALA A 257 -9.98 5.77 19.83
CA ALA A 257 -9.77 4.69 18.87
C ALA A 257 -10.87 4.60 17.80
N ALA A 258 -12.11 4.97 18.14
CA ALA A 258 -13.24 4.96 17.22
C ALA A 258 -13.31 6.18 16.28
N THR A 259 -12.57 7.25 16.55
CA THR A 259 -12.63 8.52 15.79
C THR A 259 -11.32 8.89 15.12
N ALA A 260 -10.18 8.54 15.73
CA ALA A 260 -8.84 8.83 15.23
C ALA A 260 -8.09 7.55 14.78
N GLY A 261 -8.70 6.38 14.94
CA GLY A 261 -8.15 5.09 14.54
C GLY A 261 -7.54 4.31 15.70
N SER A 262 -7.50 2.99 15.55
CA SER A 262 -7.07 2.02 16.57
C SER A 262 -5.61 2.13 17.00
N GLY A 263 -4.77 2.79 16.21
CA GLY A 263 -3.36 3.10 16.48
C GLY A 263 -3.16 4.35 17.32
N THR A 264 -4.24 4.99 17.78
CA THR A 264 -4.16 6.14 18.68
C THR A 264 -3.56 5.71 20.02
N VAL A 265 -2.46 6.35 20.39
CA VAL A 265 -1.78 6.18 21.67
C VAL A 265 -1.78 7.47 22.47
N TYR A 266 -1.50 7.37 23.77
CA TYR A 266 -1.58 8.49 24.70
C TYR A 266 -0.25 8.73 25.41
N ASP A 267 0.15 9.99 25.50
CA ASP A 267 1.25 10.42 26.35
C ASP A 267 0.65 11.08 27.60
N LEU A 268 1.15 10.70 28.78
CA LEU A 268 0.74 11.25 30.07
C LEU A 268 1.94 11.85 30.77
N VAL A 269 1.71 13.04 31.34
CA VAL A 269 2.74 13.79 32.05
C VAL A 269 2.22 14.21 33.43
N LYS A 270 3.14 14.36 34.37
CA LYS A 270 2.88 14.77 35.75
C LYS A 270 3.76 15.93 36.13
N GLY A 271 3.22 16.90 36.85
CA GLY A 271 3.99 18.00 37.43
C GLY A 271 3.48 18.41 38.80
N SER A 272 4.30 19.16 39.54
CA SER A 272 3.90 19.69 40.84
C SER A 272 3.12 21.00 40.69
N VAL A 273 2.01 21.14 41.41
CA VAL A 273 1.28 22.42 41.52
C VAL A 273 2.15 23.51 42.16
N GLY A 274 3.11 23.14 43.01
CA GLY A 274 4.08 24.08 43.60
C GLY A 274 4.95 24.75 42.52
N ASP A 275 5.53 23.94 41.63
CA ASP A 275 6.37 24.41 40.52
C ASP A 275 5.56 25.21 39.50
N LEU A 276 4.34 24.77 39.18
CA LEU A 276 3.44 25.49 38.29
C LEU A 276 3.10 26.89 38.83
N ARG A 277 2.82 27.01 40.14
CA ARG A 277 2.57 28.31 40.77
C ARG A 277 3.81 29.19 40.84
N GLY A 278 4.98 28.59 41.06
CA GLY A 278 6.24 29.32 41.17
C GLY A 278 6.76 29.85 39.84
N THR A 279 6.61 29.08 38.76
CA THR A 279 7.13 29.42 37.43
C THR A 279 6.08 30.01 36.50
N GLY A 280 4.80 29.68 36.68
CA GLY A 280 3.74 30.01 35.74
C GLY A 280 3.80 29.23 34.42
N THR A 281 4.60 28.16 34.36
CA THR A 281 4.85 27.38 33.14
C THR A 281 4.70 25.88 33.40
N TYR A 282 4.57 25.10 32.32
CA TYR A 282 4.51 23.63 32.36
C TYR A 282 5.86 22.96 32.05
N ALA A 283 6.97 23.70 32.03
CA ALA A 283 8.27 23.18 31.63
C ALA A 283 8.86 22.12 32.59
N ALA A 284 8.37 22.06 33.83
CA ALA A 284 8.87 21.14 34.87
C ALA A 284 8.13 19.80 34.94
N VAL A 285 7.27 19.46 33.96
CA VAL A 285 6.60 18.16 33.96
C VAL A 285 7.56 17.01 33.65
N ALA A 286 7.28 15.85 34.22
CA ALA A 286 7.93 14.59 33.91
C ALA A 286 6.99 13.69 33.10
N CYS A 287 7.54 12.93 32.15
CA CYS A 287 6.78 11.89 31.47
C CYS A 287 6.42 10.77 32.45
N LEU A 288 5.14 10.41 32.54
CA LEU A 288 4.68 9.21 33.24
C LEU A 288 4.72 7.99 32.30
N THR A 289 4.13 8.15 31.12
CA THR A 289 4.11 7.12 30.08
C THR A 289 3.99 7.79 28.71
N GLY A 290 4.64 7.20 27.71
CA GLY A 290 4.53 7.59 26.31
C GLY A 290 4.08 6.39 25.50
N GLY A 291 3.07 6.57 24.66
CA GLY A 291 2.54 5.49 23.84
C GLY A 291 1.60 4.52 24.57
N GLU A 292 0.88 4.97 25.59
CA GLU A 292 -0.14 4.15 26.27
C GLU A 292 -1.26 3.80 25.29
N THR A 293 -1.59 2.52 25.15
CA THR A 293 -2.64 2.05 24.22
C THR A 293 -4.02 1.99 24.86
N GLY A 294 -4.09 1.90 26.19
CA GLY A 294 -5.34 1.92 26.94
C GLY A 294 -5.90 3.33 27.14
N ALA A 295 -7.17 3.43 27.52
CA ALA A 295 -7.80 4.69 27.94
C ALA A 295 -7.75 4.90 29.47
N SER A 296 -6.78 4.25 30.12
CA SER A 296 -6.55 4.36 31.56
C SER A 296 -5.10 4.04 31.91
N PHE A 297 -4.56 4.70 32.93
CA PHE A 297 -3.21 4.47 33.44
C PHE A 297 -3.18 4.56 34.97
N ASP A 298 -2.48 3.63 35.62
CA ASP A 298 -2.30 3.61 37.08
C ASP A 298 -0.96 4.25 37.45
N ASP A 299 -0.98 5.46 38.01
CA ASP A 299 0.20 6.07 38.62
C ASP A 299 0.34 5.58 40.07
N LEU A 300 1.30 4.69 40.29
CA LEU A 300 1.66 4.15 41.61
C LEU A 300 2.82 4.93 42.26
N SER A 301 3.14 6.12 41.75
CA SER A 301 4.12 7.00 42.39
C SER A 301 3.64 7.40 43.79
N PRO A 302 4.56 7.65 44.75
CA PRO A 302 4.19 8.11 46.09
C PRO A 302 3.32 9.37 46.04
N ASP A 303 2.37 9.47 46.99
CA ASP A 303 1.54 10.65 47.14
C ASP A 303 2.40 11.91 47.38
N PRO A 304 1.98 13.06 46.83
CA PRO A 304 2.65 14.32 47.11
C PRO A 304 2.62 14.61 48.62
N PRO A 305 3.69 15.21 49.20
CA PRO A 305 3.71 15.58 50.61
C PRO A 305 2.46 16.35 51.05
N SER A 306 2.05 16.18 52.30
CA SER A 306 0.87 16.89 52.84
C SER A 306 0.94 18.39 52.60
N GLY A 307 -0.12 18.96 52.01
CA GLY A 307 -0.20 20.38 51.63
C GLY A 307 0.35 20.71 50.24
N THR A 308 0.89 19.73 49.52
CA THR A 308 1.24 19.85 48.10
C THR A 308 0.26 19.05 47.23
N ALA A 309 0.32 19.26 45.92
CA ALA A 309 -0.52 18.56 44.97
C ALA A 309 0.25 18.38 43.66
N ASP A 310 -0.08 17.32 42.94
CA ASP A 310 0.35 17.11 41.56
C ASP A 310 -0.79 17.42 40.60
N TYR A 311 -0.43 17.76 39.37
CA TYR A 311 -1.35 17.85 38.25
C TYR A 311 -0.93 16.87 37.15
N TYR A 312 -1.90 16.46 36.34
CA TYR A 312 -1.71 15.54 35.24
C TYR A 312 -2.21 16.20 33.96
N LEU A 313 -1.49 15.99 32.87
CA LEU A 313 -1.94 16.34 31.52
C LEU A 313 -1.77 15.11 30.64
N GLY A 314 -2.59 15.01 29.61
CA GLY A 314 -2.44 13.98 28.59
C GLY A 314 -2.68 14.54 27.21
N ARG A 315 -2.11 13.87 26.21
CA ARG A 315 -2.41 14.10 24.80
C ARG A 315 -2.57 12.76 24.06
N ALA A 316 -3.36 12.78 23.00
CA ALA A 316 -3.49 11.67 22.07
C ALA A 316 -2.61 11.90 20.84
N ARG A 317 -2.04 10.85 20.26
CA ARG A 317 -1.26 10.91 19.01
C ARG A 317 -1.38 9.63 18.20
N ASN A 318 -1.20 9.76 16.89
CA ASN A 318 -1.06 8.65 15.94
C ASN A 318 -0.15 9.14 14.79
N SER A 319 -0.06 8.37 13.71
CA SER A 319 0.76 8.72 12.55
C SER A 319 0.28 9.96 11.79
N CYS A 320 -0.98 10.37 11.96
CA CYS A 320 -1.53 11.59 11.38
C CYS A 320 -1.19 12.87 12.14
N GLY A 321 -0.76 12.76 13.40
CA GLY A 321 -0.40 13.91 14.21
C GLY A 321 -0.60 13.69 15.70
N SER A 322 -0.47 14.78 16.45
CA SER A 322 -0.65 14.80 17.91
C SER A 322 -1.61 15.92 18.28
N ALA A 323 -2.49 15.63 19.24
CA ALA A 323 -3.20 16.67 19.97
C ALA A 323 -2.23 17.38 20.94
N GLY A 324 -2.57 18.59 21.36
CA GLY A 324 -1.87 19.28 22.44
C GLY A 324 -2.27 18.76 23.83
N TYR A 325 -1.59 19.24 24.88
CA TYR A 325 -1.91 18.99 26.29
C TYR A 325 -3.04 19.90 26.83
N GLY A 326 -3.90 20.38 25.93
CA GLY A 326 -5.02 21.29 26.19
C GLY A 326 -4.70 22.75 25.84
N ASP A 327 -5.74 23.57 25.75
CA ASP A 327 -5.66 24.99 25.38
C ASP A 327 -6.28 25.88 26.48
N ALA A 328 -5.75 27.09 26.68
CA ALA A 328 -6.07 28.05 27.73
C ALA A 328 -6.53 29.34 27.07
N SER A 329 -7.35 30.11 27.78
CA SER A 329 -7.77 31.43 27.30
C SER A 329 -6.66 32.50 27.34
N VAL A 330 -5.47 32.17 27.87
CA VAL A 330 -4.32 33.08 27.97
C VAL A 330 -3.48 32.95 26.71
N ASN A 331 -3.04 34.08 26.15
CA ASN A 331 -2.18 34.13 24.97
C ASN A 331 -0.84 34.83 25.31
N PRO A 332 0.32 34.16 25.13
CA PRO A 332 0.47 32.77 24.66
C PRO A 332 -0.04 31.73 25.68
N ASP A 333 -0.46 30.54 25.23
CA ASP A 333 -0.81 29.47 26.18
C ASP A 333 0.50 28.97 26.80
N PRO A 334 0.63 28.95 28.14
CA PRO A 334 1.81 28.41 28.81
C PRO A 334 2.13 26.92 28.51
N ARG A 335 1.26 26.19 27.82
CA ARG A 335 1.46 24.81 27.35
C ARG A 335 1.97 24.70 25.92
N ASP A 336 2.00 25.77 25.13
CA ASP A 336 2.50 25.74 23.75
C ASP A 336 3.93 25.16 23.68
N ASP A 337 4.78 25.50 24.66
CA ASP A 337 6.14 24.94 24.79
C ASP A 337 6.13 23.41 24.98
N LEU A 338 5.17 22.91 25.76
CA LEU A 338 5.01 21.48 26.05
C LEU A 338 4.54 20.70 24.82
N ASP A 339 3.69 21.30 23.99
CA ASP A 339 3.18 20.69 22.76
C ASP A 339 4.27 20.49 21.71
N SER A 340 5.24 21.42 21.64
CA SER A 340 6.29 21.42 20.62
C SER A 340 7.32 20.29 20.76
N ALA A 341 7.72 19.95 21.99
CA ALA A 341 8.77 18.97 22.25
C ALA A 341 8.22 17.72 22.94
N GLY A 342 7.28 17.88 23.88
CA GLY A 342 6.84 16.82 24.79
C GLY A 342 7.98 16.27 25.67
N PRO A 343 7.69 15.86 26.92
CA PRO A 343 8.68 15.20 27.77
C PRO A 343 8.73 13.68 27.53
N CYS A 344 7.74 13.15 26.80
CA CYS A 344 7.62 11.72 26.49
C CYS A 344 8.25 11.39 25.13
N PRO A 345 8.91 10.23 24.99
CA PRO A 345 9.62 9.82 23.78
C PRO A 345 8.72 9.40 22.60
#